data_AF-A0A938NF11-F1
#
_entry.id   AF-A0A938NF11-F1
#
_cell.length_a   1.000
_cell.length_b   1.000
_cell.length_c   1.000
_cell.angle_alpha   90.00
_cell.angle_beta   90.00
_cell.angle_gamma   90.00
#
_symmetry.space_group_name_H-M   'P 1'
#
loop_
_entity.id
_entity.type
_entity.pdbx_description
1 polymer ?
#
loop_
_entity_poly.entity_id
_entity_poly.type
_entity_poly.pdbx_seq_one_letter_code
_entity_poly.pdbx_strand_id
1 'polypeptide(L)' 'KYECVYLRDLENGIQARDWIGAWLRLYNEERPHSSLSNDRTPMEEYQLQKAA' A
#
# COMPACT_ATOMS: atom_id res chain seq x y z
N LYS A 1 8.34 -7.76 7.61
CA LYS A 1 8.96 -7.65 6.27
C LYS A 1 8.49 -8.73 5.29
N TYR A 2 8.08 -9.92 5.75
CA TYR A 2 7.52 -10.95 4.88
C TYR A 2 6.04 -11.15 5.22
N GLU A 3 5.18 -10.35 4.59
CA GLU A 3 3.78 -10.76 4.45
C GLU A 3 3.76 -11.71 3.26
N CYS A 4 3.23 -12.92 3.47
CA CYS A 4 3.07 -13.91 2.40
C CYS A 4 2.30 -13.26 1.25
N VAL A 5 2.96 -13.04 0.11
CA VAL A 5 2.28 -12.68 -1.13
C VAL A 5 1.57 -13.94 -1.60
N TYR A 6 0.32 -14.09 -1.19
CA TYR A 6 -0.58 -15.06 -1.81
C TYR A 6 -0.90 -14.55 -3.20
N LEU A 7 -0.35 -15.19 -4.22
CA LEU A 7 -0.87 -15.08 -5.58
C LEU A 7 -2.30 -15.60 -5.53
N ARG A 8 -3.26 -14.67 -5.57
CA ARG A 8 -4.68 -14.96 -5.62
C ARG A 8 -5.02 -15.28 -7.07
N ASP A 9 -5.75 -16.37 -7.31
CA ASP A 9 -6.20 -16.72 -8.65
C ASP A 9 -7.35 -15.76 -9.03
N LEU A 10 -7.01 -14.73 -9.81
CA LEU A 10 -7.94 -13.69 -10.23
C LEU A 10 -8.61 -14.12 -11.52
N GLU A 11 -9.92 -14.29 -11.47
CA GLU A 11 -10.68 -14.86 -12.58
C GLU A 11 -10.85 -13.88 -13.76
N ASN A 12 -10.87 -12.57 -13.48
CA ASN A 12 -11.04 -11.54 -14.50
C ASN A 12 -10.49 -10.15 -14.09
N GLY A 13 -10.49 -9.22 -15.04
CA GLY A 13 -9.94 -7.87 -14.87
C GLY A 13 -10.68 -6.99 -13.85
N ILE A 14 -11.98 -7.23 -13.60
CA ILE A 14 -12.72 -6.47 -12.57
C ILE A 14 -12.21 -6.86 -11.19
N GLN A 15 -12.12 -8.17 -10.94
CA GLN A 15 -11.54 -8.68 -9.69
C GLN A 15 -10.10 -8.18 -9.51
N ALA A 16 -9.30 -8.20 -10.58
CA ALA A 16 -7.93 -7.71 -10.52
C ALA A 16 -7.86 -6.23 -10.13
N ARG A 17 -8.68 -5.37 -10.75
CA ARG A 17 -8.73 -3.95 -10.43
C ARG A 17 -9.09 -3.69 -8.98
N ASP A 18 -10.12 -4.39 -8.47
CA ASP A 18 -10.62 -4.17 -7.12
C ASP A 18 -9.59 -4.64 -6.08
N TRP A 19 -8.96 -5.80 -6.30
CA TRP A 19 -7.89 -6.31 -5.44
C TRP A 19 -6.63 -5.45 -5.45
N ILE A 20 -6.17 -5.01 -6.62
CA ILE A 20 -5.02 -4.11 -6.73
C ILE A 20 -5.31 -2.79 -6.04
N GLY A 21 -6.53 -2.25 -6.21
CA GLY A 21 -6.96 -1.03 -5.53
C GLY A 21 -6.95 -1.17 -4.01
N ALA A 22 -7.47 -2.28 -3.48
CA ALA A 22 -7.43 -2.56 -2.06
C ALA A 22 -6.00 -2.71 -1.53
N TRP A 23 -5.13 -3.41 -2.27
CA TRP A 23 -3.71 -3.55 -1.90
C TRP A 23 -2.96 -2.21 -1.88
N LEU A 24 -3.19 -1.37 -2.89
CA LEU A 24 -2.59 -0.03 -2.95
C LEU A 24 -3.03 0.84 -1.78
N ARG A 25 -4.31 0.79 -1.41
CA ARG A 25 -4.83 1.52 -0.24
C ARG A 25 -4.12 1.06 1.03
N LEU A 26 -4.13 -0.24 1.30
CA LEU A 26 -3.47 -0.81 2.48
C LEU A 26 -1.99 -0.42 2.54
N TYR A 27 -1.26 -0.58 1.43
CA TYR A 27 0.17 -0.27 1.38
C TYR A 27 0.47 1.21 1.61
N ASN A 28 -0.30 2.10 0.99
CA ASN A 28 -0.03 3.53 1.03
C ASN A 28 -0.57 4.22 2.28
N GLU A 29 -1.75 3.80 2.76
CA GLU A 29 -2.50 4.53 3.78
C GLU A 29 -2.43 3.84 5.16
N GLU A 30 -2.19 2.54 5.23
CA GLU A 30 -2.31 1.78 6.49
C GLU A 30 -0.98 1.17 6.93
N ARG A 31 -0.04 0.90 6.02
CA ARG A 31 1.18 0.16 6.32
C ARG A 31 2.34 1.08 6.72
N PRO A 32 2.78 1.06 7.99
CA PRO A 32 3.97 1.79 8.42
C PRO A 32 5.25 1.18 7.82
N HIS A 33 6.20 2.02 7.43
CA HIS A 33 7.46 1.59 6.83
C HIS A 33 8.66 2.13 7.61
N SER A 34 9.49 1.22 8.13
CA SER A 34 10.71 1.54 8.89
C SER A 34 11.80 2.26 8.10
N SER A 35 11.68 2.32 6.77
CA SER A 35 12.53 3.13 5.90
C SER A 35 12.10 4.60 5.82
N LEU A 36 10.90 4.92 6.31
CA LEU A 36 10.38 6.28 6.38
C LEU A 36 10.54 6.81 7.80
N SER A 37 10.71 8.13 7.92
CA SER A 37 10.87 8.79 9.22
C SER A 37 9.67 8.48 10.11
N ASN A 38 9.92 8.10 11.37
CA ASN A 38 8.91 7.77 12.37
C ASN A 38 7.95 6.64 11.96
N ASP A 39 8.41 5.64 11.21
CA ASP A 39 7.60 4.50 10.76
C ASP A 39 6.31 4.92 10.03
N ARG A 40 6.31 6.06 9.36
CA ARG A 40 5.13 6.58 8.66
C ARG A 40 4.64 5.66 7.56
N THR A 41 3.38 5.85 7.19
CA THR A 41 2.86 5.32 5.93
C THR A 41 3.39 6.13 4.74
N PRO A 42 3.46 5.53 3.53
CA PRO A 42 3.87 6.27 2.33
C PRO A 42 3.02 7.51 2.06
N MET A 43 1.72 7.44 2.34
CA MET A 43 0.81 8.58 2.15
C MET A 43 1.13 9.71 3.13
N GLU A 44 1.38 9.41 4.40
CA GLU A 44 1.75 10.43 5.40
C GLU A 44 3.03 11.17 4.98
N GLU A 45 4.06 10.45 4.58
CA GLU A 45 5.33 11.06 4.15
C GLU A 45 5.15 11.90 2.88
N TYR A 46 4.37 11.41 1.90
CA TYR A 46 4.07 12.18 0.69
C TYR A 46 3.35 13.51 0.99
N GLN A 47 2.35 13.50 1.88
CA GLN A 47 1.63 14.72 2.25
C GLN A 47 2.53 15.73 2.95
N LEU A 48 3.44 15.27 3.81
CA LEU A 48 4.42 16.14 4.47
C LEU A 48 5.38 16.78 3.48
N GLN A 49 5.91 16.01 2.53
CA GLN A 49 6.79 16.53 1.48
C GLN A 49 6.07 17.53 0.56
N LYS A 50 4.78 17.30 0.28
CA LYS A 50 3.97 18.21 -0.55
C LYS A 50 3.64 19.54 0.17
N ALA A 51 3.57 19.51 1.50
CA ALA A 51 3.24 20.68 2.32
C ALA A 51 4.46 21.55 2.69
N ALA A 52 5.67 21.07 2.42
CA ALA A 52 6.93 21.78 2.62
C ALA A 52 7.30 22.62 1.38
#